data_AF-A0A4R0S1P2-F1
#
_entry.id   AF-A0A4R0S1P2-F1
#
_cell.length_a   1.000
_cell.length_b   1.000
_cell.length_c   1.000
_cell.angle_alpha   90.00
_cell.angle_beta   90.00
_cell.angle_gamma   90.00
#
_symmetry.space_group_name_H-M   'P 1'
#
loop_
_entity.id
_entity.type
_entity.pdbx_description
1 polymer ?
#
loop_
_entity_poly.entity_id
_entity_poly.type
_entity_poly.pdbx_seq_one_letter_code
_entity_poly.pdbx_strand_id
1 'polypeptide(L)'
;MSHADADGRGVPDGGSPLGYAWAPAASVQYWSISEPLAGQWDSPSDDCHSLAVVGLCLAARSTSSFLLSAILSPSRFFFLLLSLATDTSRPVCSTTPSRLGSLAFMQPFSLFNPVKNVRFFIHDDPEPLLPDTTKPAARTRPLFSRRVTRSLLAVLVLFAVGLALRNFASLRLSFSLESLHEDPLPPLYEEYTRAERALPQHNPDLPLPEGRSGKYIAMENIVVMAGWGNALQELLLDAHVAYRSKRSFVFHPYTWNNDGSNYTGYGDHLIPSKVPITALLAGPVAGDAFPREDEQIPRAVDKTYFDEVCPHPTVISSHDVSNYLPGDVPADKLADAWVEKLDSIEDNCVLIDRNTSDHLFSFWIFGDAKRIQPVWPQLSASPIVTHF
;
A
#
# COMPACT_ATOMS: atom_id res chain seq x y z
N MET A 1 -61.40 53.02 19.47
CA MET A 1 -61.52 52.66 20.90
C MET A 1 -60.34 51.75 21.19
N SER A 2 -59.19 52.34 21.56
CA SER A 2 -58.70 52.50 22.95
C SER A 2 -58.24 51.16 23.54
N HIS A 3 -57.05 50.94 24.10
CA HIS A 3 -55.85 51.71 24.47
C HIS A 3 -54.83 50.60 24.91
N ALA A 4 -53.52 50.68 24.58
CA ALA A 4 -52.38 50.87 25.52
C ALA A 4 -52.04 49.65 26.43
N ASP A 5 -50.83 49.24 26.81
CA ASP A 5 -49.43 49.72 26.81
C ASP A 5 -48.52 48.46 26.90
N ALA A 6 -47.39 48.37 26.19
CA ALA A 6 -46.02 48.65 26.66
C ALA A 6 -45.64 48.04 28.02
N ASP A 7 -44.73 47.06 28.01
CA ASP A 7 -43.78 46.93 29.11
C ASP A 7 -42.44 46.31 28.63
N GLY A 8 -41.38 47.06 28.86
CA GLY A 8 -40.01 46.75 28.46
C GLY A 8 -39.26 45.99 29.54
N ARG A 9 -38.47 45.00 29.11
CA ARG A 9 -37.33 44.44 29.85
C ARG A 9 -36.27 44.18 28.78
N GLY A 10 -35.17 44.91 28.71
CA GLY A 10 -34.13 44.91 29.72
C GLY A 10 -32.98 44.07 29.16
N VAL A 11 -32.21 44.69 28.24
CA VAL A 11 -30.99 44.13 27.65
C VAL A 11 -29.87 44.20 28.70
N PRO A 12 -29.19 43.10 29.04
CA PRO A 12 -27.90 43.17 29.70
C PRO A 12 -26.80 43.31 28.64
N ASP A 13 -26.24 44.51 28.55
CA ASP A 13 -24.93 44.76 27.97
C ASP A 13 -23.82 44.12 28.81
N GLY A 14 -22.76 43.67 28.16
CA GLY A 14 -21.43 43.62 28.75
C GLY A 14 -20.93 42.27 29.26
N GLY A 15 -20.62 41.37 28.33
CA GLY A 15 -19.76 40.22 28.57
C GLY A 15 -18.74 40.08 27.45
N SER A 16 -17.57 40.71 27.59
CA SER A 16 -16.43 40.56 26.70
C SER A 16 -16.11 39.08 26.50
N PRO A 17 -15.95 38.57 25.25
CA PRO A 17 -15.51 37.21 25.06
C PRO A 17 -14.07 37.09 25.54
N LEU A 18 -13.85 36.18 26.48
CA LEU A 18 -12.54 35.70 26.87
C LEU A 18 -11.79 35.27 25.61
N GLY A 19 -10.74 36.01 25.27
CA GLY A 19 -9.80 35.62 24.24
C GLY A 19 -9.19 34.27 24.63
N TYR A 20 -9.56 33.22 23.91
CA TYR A 20 -8.78 32.00 23.87
C TYR A 20 -7.45 32.36 23.22
N ALA A 21 -6.46 32.61 24.06
CA ALA A 21 -5.07 32.64 23.65
C ALA A 21 -4.75 31.25 23.10
N TRP A 22 -4.55 31.17 21.79
CA TRP A 22 -3.91 30.03 21.14
C TRP A 22 -2.62 29.73 21.89
N ALA A 23 -2.52 28.53 22.44
CA ALA A 23 -1.24 28.03 22.91
C ALA A 23 -0.27 28.06 21.71
N PRO A 24 0.95 28.60 21.86
CA PRO A 24 1.93 28.54 20.79
C PRO A 24 2.15 27.07 20.46
N ALA A 25 1.98 26.74 19.17
CA ALA A 25 2.28 25.44 18.62
C ALA A 25 3.60 24.93 19.20
N ALA A 26 3.56 23.78 19.86
CA ALA A 26 4.77 23.06 20.18
C ALA A 26 5.54 22.91 18.86
N SER A 27 6.77 23.39 18.85
CA SER A 27 7.68 23.31 17.72
C SER A 27 7.93 21.85 17.39
N VAL A 28 7.09 21.28 16.52
CA VAL A 28 7.39 20.03 15.82
C VAL A 28 8.54 20.36 14.90
N GLN A 29 9.71 19.77 15.16
CA GLN A 29 10.84 19.83 14.25
C GLN A 29 10.43 19.16 12.93
N TYR A 30 10.04 19.98 11.96
CA TYR A 30 9.95 19.57 10.58
C TYR A 30 11.34 19.15 10.11
N TRP A 31 11.46 17.90 9.69
CA TRP A 31 12.54 17.50 8.80
C TRP A 31 12.38 18.28 7.49
N SER A 32 13.21 19.30 7.31
CA SER A 32 13.35 20.03 6.05
C SER A 32 13.80 19.04 4.97
N ILE A 33 12.90 18.74 4.03
CA ILE A 33 13.28 18.17 2.75
C ILE A 33 13.80 19.34 1.92
N SER A 34 15.12 19.41 1.79
CA SER A 34 15.81 20.36 0.92
C SER A 34 15.32 20.23 -0.53
N GLU A 35 15.00 21.38 -1.13
CA GLU A 35 14.70 21.57 -2.55
C GLU A 35 15.67 20.83 -3.49
N PRO A 36 15.20 20.29 -4.62
CA PRO A 36 16.02 20.19 -5.81
C PRO A 36 15.75 21.39 -6.73
N LEU A 37 16.83 22.11 -7.00
CA LEU A 37 16.96 23.15 -8.01
C LEU A 37 16.34 22.74 -9.35
N ALA A 38 15.56 23.66 -9.90
CA ALA A 38 15.10 23.63 -11.28
C ALA A 38 16.30 23.63 -12.24
N GLY A 39 16.51 22.50 -12.91
CA GLY A 39 17.48 22.31 -14.00
C GLY A 39 16.75 22.16 -15.33
N GLN A 40 17.02 23.12 -16.21
CA GLN A 40 16.57 23.27 -17.59
C GLN A 40 16.90 22.03 -18.44
N TRP A 41 15.89 21.50 -19.16
CA TRP A 41 16.04 20.39 -20.11
C TRP A 41 16.47 20.93 -21.47
N ASP A 42 17.75 20.74 -21.83
CA ASP A 42 18.21 20.78 -23.21
C ASP A 42 18.47 19.35 -23.72
N SER A 43 18.19 19.16 -25.01
CA SER A 43 18.19 17.87 -25.73
C SER A 43 19.58 17.22 -25.83
N PRO A 44 19.71 15.88 -25.87
CA PRO A 44 21.00 15.24 -26.02
C PRO A 44 21.42 15.17 -27.49
N SER A 45 22.57 15.76 -27.78
CA SER A 45 23.41 15.44 -28.94
C SER A 45 24.28 14.22 -28.63
N ASP A 46 24.50 13.42 -29.67
CA ASP A 46 25.41 12.29 -29.74
C ASP A 46 26.80 12.57 -29.17
N ASP A 47 27.34 11.65 -28.36
CA ASP A 47 28.66 11.08 -28.64
C ASP A 47 29.00 9.88 -27.74
N CYS A 48 29.47 8.83 -28.41
CA CYS A 48 30.12 7.65 -27.85
C CYS A 48 31.44 8.05 -27.16
N HIS A 49 31.73 7.51 -25.98
CA HIS A 49 32.99 6.82 -25.65
C HIS A 49 33.03 6.43 -24.15
N SER A 50 33.60 5.25 -23.87
CA SER A 50 34.09 4.76 -22.56
C SER A 50 33.13 3.91 -21.70
N LEU A 51 32.86 2.69 -22.17
CA LEU A 51 32.48 1.54 -21.35
C LEU A 51 33.70 0.64 -21.11
N ALA A 52 34.43 0.88 -20.02
CA ALA A 52 35.33 -0.10 -19.43
C ALA A 52 35.59 0.33 -17.98
N VAL A 53 34.84 -0.23 -17.02
CA VAL A 53 35.19 -0.39 -15.57
C VAL A 53 34.00 -0.93 -14.74
N VAL A 54 32.75 -0.96 -15.24
CA VAL A 54 31.59 -1.44 -14.44
C VAL A 54 31.42 -2.98 -14.42
N GLY A 55 32.23 -3.72 -15.18
CA GLY A 55 32.10 -5.18 -15.34
C GLY A 55 32.52 -6.06 -14.14
N LEU A 56 33.19 -5.52 -13.11
CA LEU A 56 33.69 -6.34 -12.00
C LEU A 56 32.82 -6.34 -10.72
N CYS A 57 31.81 -5.48 -10.61
CA CYS A 57 30.95 -5.43 -9.41
C CYS A 57 29.67 -6.28 -9.51
N LEU A 58 29.30 -6.76 -10.70
CA LEU A 58 28.06 -7.53 -10.91
C LEU A 58 28.22 -9.06 -10.72
N ALA A 59 29.43 -9.59 -10.75
CA ALA A 59 29.68 -11.01 -10.47
C ALA A 59 29.64 -11.36 -8.96
N ALA A 60 29.77 -10.37 -8.07
CA ALA A 60 29.75 -10.57 -6.61
C ALA A 60 28.34 -10.54 -5.97
N ARG A 61 27.29 -10.14 -6.72
CA ARG A 61 25.89 -10.11 -6.23
C ARG A 61 25.09 -11.39 -6.51
N SER A 62 25.57 -12.26 -7.39
CA SER A 62 24.86 -13.50 -7.75
C SER A 62 25.10 -14.65 -6.74
N THR A 63 26.29 -14.69 -6.12
CA THR A 63 26.64 -15.73 -5.13
C THR A 63 26.08 -15.45 -3.72
N SER A 64 25.82 -14.19 -3.38
CA SER A 64 25.24 -13.78 -2.08
C SER A 64 23.75 -14.11 -1.96
N SER A 65 23.00 -14.10 -3.07
CA SER A 65 21.58 -14.49 -3.07
C SER A 65 21.37 -16.00 -2.90
N PHE A 66 22.33 -16.81 -3.34
CA PHE A 66 22.31 -18.27 -3.13
C PHE A 66 22.61 -18.67 -1.68
N LEU A 67 23.52 -17.95 -1.01
CA LEU A 67 23.82 -18.17 0.41
C LEU A 67 22.67 -17.70 1.32
N LEU A 68 22.00 -16.59 0.99
CA LEU A 68 20.83 -16.13 1.76
C LEU A 68 19.64 -17.10 1.66
N SER A 69 19.39 -17.67 0.48
CA SER A 69 18.30 -18.65 0.30
C SER A 69 18.53 -19.96 1.06
N ALA A 70 19.79 -20.38 1.23
CA ALA A 70 20.16 -21.53 2.05
C ALA A 70 20.02 -21.28 3.57
N ILE A 71 20.16 -20.03 4.01
CA ILE A 71 20.03 -19.62 5.42
C ILE A 71 18.54 -19.54 5.84
N LEU A 72 17.64 -19.20 4.91
CA LEU A 72 16.23 -18.97 5.21
C LEU A 72 15.32 -20.21 5.09
N SER A 73 15.80 -21.34 4.56
CA SER A 73 14.98 -22.56 4.42
C SER A 73 15.80 -23.86 4.61
N PRO A 74 16.01 -24.33 5.85
CA PRO A 74 16.80 -25.53 6.15
C PRO A 74 16.26 -26.82 5.49
N SER A 75 14.94 -26.87 5.22
CA SER A 75 14.27 -28.02 4.62
C SER A 75 14.60 -28.24 3.15
N ARG A 76 14.93 -27.19 2.39
CA ARG A 76 15.31 -27.30 0.97
C ARG A 76 16.76 -27.74 0.77
N PHE A 77 17.65 -27.40 1.70
CA PHE A 77 19.06 -27.79 1.63
C PHE A 77 19.27 -29.28 1.95
N PHE A 78 18.42 -29.85 2.83
CA PHE A 78 18.49 -31.27 3.21
C PHE A 78 18.11 -32.22 2.07
N PHE A 79 17.16 -31.83 1.20
CA PHE A 79 16.76 -32.61 0.03
C PHE A 79 17.85 -32.61 -1.08
N LEU A 80 18.58 -31.52 -1.23
CA LEU A 80 19.61 -31.37 -2.26
C LEU A 80 20.87 -32.23 -1.95
N LEU A 81 21.20 -32.40 -0.68
CA LEU A 81 22.26 -33.30 -0.23
C LEU A 81 21.88 -34.79 -0.32
N LEU A 82 20.60 -35.14 -0.14
CA LEU A 82 20.13 -36.52 -0.34
C LEU A 82 20.14 -36.92 -1.82
N SER A 83 19.79 -35.99 -2.72
CA SER A 83 19.74 -36.27 -4.17
C SER A 83 21.13 -36.51 -4.79
N LEU A 84 22.20 -35.97 -4.19
CA LEU A 84 23.59 -36.20 -4.63
C LEU A 84 24.20 -37.51 -4.08
N ALA A 85 23.52 -38.19 -3.15
CA ALA A 85 24.01 -39.42 -2.53
C ALA A 85 23.43 -40.71 -3.17
N THR A 86 22.42 -40.60 -4.02
CA THR A 86 21.77 -41.76 -4.68
C THR A 86 21.69 -41.58 -6.19
N ASP A 87 22.82 -41.70 -6.87
CA ASP A 87 22.81 -41.95 -8.33
C ASP A 87 23.77 -43.10 -8.66
N THR A 88 23.24 -44.32 -8.56
CA THR A 88 23.85 -45.52 -9.13
C THR A 88 22.76 -46.41 -9.69
N SER A 89 22.30 -46.13 -10.91
CA SER A 89 21.58 -47.14 -11.71
C SER A 89 21.75 -46.92 -13.21
N ARG A 90 22.23 -47.99 -13.87
CA ARG A 90 22.39 -48.12 -15.33
C ARG A 90 21.02 -48.15 -16.02
N PRO A 91 20.92 -47.73 -17.31
CA PRO A 91 19.68 -47.84 -18.07
C PRO A 91 19.50 -49.26 -18.63
N VAL A 92 18.27 -49.79 -18.53
CA VAL A 92 17.79 -50.95 -19.27
C VAL A 92 16.70 -50.47 -20.22
N CYS A 93 16.88 -50.71 -21.51
CA CYS A 93 15.86 -50.51 -22.54
C CYS A 93 14.94 -51.75 -22.63
N SER A 94 13.62 -51.54 -22.66
CA SER A 94 12.70 -52.42 -23.39
C SER A 94 11.35 -51.74 -23.67
N THR A 95 11.00 -51.74 -24.96
CA THR A 95 9.65 -51.64 -25.59
C THR A 95 8.66 -52.65 -24.99
N THR A 96 7.33 -52.49 -24.89
CA THR A 96 6.25 -52.25 -25.90
C THR A 96 4.88 -52.20 -25.13
N PRO A 97 3.73 -51.88 -25.77
CA PRO A 97 2.53 -51.32 -25.11
C PRO A 97 1.40 -52.33 -24.84
N SER A 98 0.44 -51.96 -23.98
CA SER A 98 -0.93 -52.50 -24.01
C SER A 98 -1.97 -51.56 -23.39
N ARG A 99 -3.14 -51.55 -24.04
CA ARG A 99 -4.37 -50.82 -23.72
C ARG A 99 -5.14 -51.48 -22.56
N LEU A 100 -5.89 -50.68 -21.79
CA LEU A 100 -7.34 -50.77 -21.51
C LEU A 100 -7.69 -50.24 -20.11
N GLY A 101 -8.83 -49.53 -20.02
CA GLY A 101 -9.67 -49.54 -18.81
C GLY A 101 -9.95 -48.18 -18.18
N SER A 102 -11.14 -47.65 -18.44
CA SER A 102 -11.76 -46.44 -17.89
C SER A 102 -11.73 -46.31 -16.37
N LEU A 103 -11.74 -45.06 -15.87
CA LEU A 103 -12.73 -44.58 -14.90
C LEU A 103 -12.70 -43.05 -14.81
N ALA A 104 -13.90 -42.47 -14.83
CA ALA A 104 -14.17 -41.05 -14.83
C ALA A 104 -13.85 -40.42 -13.46
N PHE A 105 -13.18 -39.26 -13.47
CA PHE A 105 -13.16 -38.33 -12.35
C PHE A 105 -13.11 -36.89 -12.87
N MET A 106 -13.87 -36.03 -12.18
CA MET A 106 -14.17 -34.62 -12.48
C MET A 106 -12.93 -33.78 -12.79
N GLN A 107 -13.03 -32.97 -13.85
CA GLN A 107 -12.05 -31.92 -14.16
C GLN A 107 -12.32 -30.66 -13.33
N PRO A 108 -11.29 -30.00 -12.78
CA PRO A 108 -11.31 -28.57 -12.56
C PRO A 108 -10.81 -27.84 -13.82
N PHE A 109 -11.48 -26.72 -14.12
CA PHE A 109 -11.15 -25.78 -15.19
C PHE A 109 -9.67 -25.34 -15.11
N SER A 110 -8.95 -25.55 -16.21
CA SER A 110 -7.62 -25.02 -16.45
C SER A 110 -7.72 -24.02 -17.59
N LEU A 111 -7.63 -22.72 -17.28
CA LEU A 111 -7.44 -21.66 -18.27
C LEU A 111 -6.05 -21.06 -18.05
N PHE A 112 -5.05 -21.74 -18.61
CA PHE A 112 -3.76 -21.12 -18.93
C PHE A 112 -3.54 -21.26 -20.44
N ASN A 113 -3.64 -20.13 -21.14
CA ASN A 113 -3.22 -19.98 -22.52
C ASN A 113 -1.68 -20.07 -22.58
N PRO A 114 -1.08 -21.02 -23.33
CA PRO A 114 0.35 -20.96 -23.59
C PRO A 114 0.60 -19.91 -24.67
N VAL A 115 1.25 -18.80 -24.27
CA VAL A 115 1.82 -17.82 -25.20
C VAL A 115 2.80 -18.54 -26.12
N LYS A 116 2.54 -18.43 -27.42
CA LYS A 116 3.34 -19.00 -28.50
C LYS A 116 4.73 -18.33 -28.55
N ASN A 117 5.75 -19.18 -28.59
CA ASN A 117 7.00 -19.04 -29.36
C ASN A 117 7.71 -17.68 -29.34
N VAL A 118 8.57 -17.46 -28.35
CA VAL A 118 9.76 -16.60 -28.51
C VAL A 118 10.89 -17.48 -29.05
N ARG A 119 11.17 -17.38 -30.35
CA ARG A 119 12.40 -17.92 -30.95
C ARG A 119 13.55 -16.99 -30.59
N PHE A 120 14.44 -17.44 -29.72
CA PHE A 120 15.76 -16.84 -29.59
C PHE A 120 16.57 -17.22 -30.83
N PHE A 121 16.94 -16.24 -31.65
CA PHE A 121 18.01 -16.39 -32.62
C PHE A 121 19.33 -16.39 -31.83
N ILE A 122 19.91 -17.57 -31.67
CA ILE A 122 21.29 -17.71 -31.22
C ILE A 122 22.16 -17.29 -32.42
N HIS A 123 22.98 -16.27 -32.23
CA HIS A 123 24.03 -15.92 -33.17
C HIS A 123 25.11 -17.00 -33.04
N ASP A 124 25.33 -17.78 -34.09
CA ASP A 124 26.44 -18.72 -34.18
C ASP A 124 27.75 -17.91 -34.28
N ASP A 125 28.42 -17.71 -33.14
CA ASP A 125 29.79 -17.21 -33.11
C ASP A 125 30.74 -18.31 -33.60
N PRO A 126 31.74 -17.97 -34.44
CA PRO A 126 32.67 -18.94 -34.98
C PRO A 126 33.51 -19.59 -33.88
N GLU A 127 33.53 -20.92 -33.92
CA GLU A 127 34.28 -21.84 -33.07
C GLU A 127 35.76 -21.42 -32.93
N PRO A 128 36.23 -21.05 -31.72
CA PRO A 128 37.64 -20.75 -31.52
C PRO A 128 38.47 -22.05 -31.60
N LEU A 129 39.35 -22.10 -32.60
CA LEU A 129 40.33 -23.16 -32.81
C LEU A 129 41.13 -23.43 -31.53
N LEU A 130 40.94 -24.63 -30.98
CA LEU A 130 41.67 -25.15 -29.83
C LEU A 130 43.16 -25.34 -30.16
N PRO A 131 44.09 -24.82 -29.34
CA PRO A 131 45.50 -25.14 -29.48
C PRO A 131 45.77 -26.58 -29.01
N ASP A 132 46.19 -27.40 -29.95
CA ASP A 132 46.74 -28.74 -29.71
C ASP A 132 48.00 -28.63 -28.84
N THR A 133 47.84 -28.94 -27.55
CA THR A 133 48.94 -28.99 -26.58
C THR A 133 48.93 -30.35 -25.91
N THR A 134 49.39 -31.36 -26.65
CA THR A 134 49.88 -32.62 -26.10
C THR A 134 51.13 -32.35 -25.25
N LYS A 135 50.94 -31.94 -23.98
CA LYS A 135 51.95 -32.09 -22.93
C LYS A 135 51.49 -33.22 -22.00
N PRO A 136 52.30 -34.28 -21.81
CA PRO A 136 51.96 -35.33 -20.86
C PRO A 136 51.91 -34.73 -19.46
N ALA A 137 50.71 -34.66 -18.88
CA ALA A 137 50.50 -34.19 -17.52
C ALA A 137 51.29 -35.10 -16.56
N ALA A 138 52.25 -34.52 -15.86
CA ALA A 138 53.01 -35.18 -14.82
C ALA A 138 52.01 -35.71 -13.77
N ARG A 139 51.90 -37.04 -13.70
CA ARG A 139 50.97 -37.77 -12.83
C ARG A 139 51.45 -37.62 -11.38
N THR A 140 51.07 -36.52 -10.75
CA THR A 140 51.30 -36.28 -9.32
C THR A 140 50.57 -37.37 -8.55
N ARG A 141 51.34 -38.22 -7.87
CA ARG A 141 50.77 -39.22 -6.97
C ARG A 141 50.08 -38.45 -5.83
N PRO A 142 48.79 -38.67 -5.57
CA PRO A 142 48.11 -37.98 -4.47
C PRO A 142 48.83 -38.36 -3.17
N LEU A 143 49.37 -37.35 -2.49
CA LEU A 143 50.14 -37.48 -1.24
C LEU A 143 49.31 -38.09 -0.09
N PHE A 144 47.99 -38.12 -0.22
CA PHE A 144 47.07 -38.65 0.79
C PHE A 144 46.13 -39.69 0.20
N SER A 145 45.88 -40.76 0.96
CA SER A 145 44.90 -41.76 0.58
C SER A 145 43.51 -41.11 0.52
N ARG A 146 42.70 -41.48 -0.49
CA ARG A 146 41.33 -40.96 -0.68
C ARG A 146 40.46 -41.08 0.59
N ARG A 147 40.79 -42.01 1.50
CA ARG A 147 40.10 -42.19 2.78
C ARG A 147 40.41 -41.06 3.76
N VAL A 148 41.66 -40.59 3.80
CA VAL A 148 42.08 -39.46 4.65
C VAL A 148 41.41 -38.17 4.18
N THR A 149 41.38 -37.92 2.87
CA THR A 149 40.73 -36.72 2.30
C THR A 149 39.23 -36.67 2.61
N ARG A 150 38.52 -37.81 2.48
CA ARG A 150 37.09 -37.90 2.83
C ARG A 150 36.82 -37.64 4.30
N SER A 151 37.69 -38.16 5.18
CA SER A 151 37.55 -37.97 6.63
C SER A 151 37.80 -36.51 7.03
N LEU A 152 38.81 -35.86 6.46
CA LEU A 152 39.10 -34.44 6.68
C LEU A 152 37.95 -33.54 6.19
N LEU A 153 37.37 -33.85 5.03
CA LEU A 153 36.21 -33.11 4.52
C LEU A 153 35.00 -33.25 5.44
N ALA A 154 34.71 -34.45 5.94
CA ALA A 154 33.59 -34.67 6.86
C ALA A 154 33.77 -33.88 8.17
N VAL A 155 34.99 -33.84 8.73
CA VAL A 155 35.31 -33.05 9.92
C VAL A 155 35.14 -31.55 9.66
N LEU A 156 35.62 -31.06 8.51
CA LEU A 156 35.43 -29.66 8.11
C LEU A 156 33.96 -29.28 7.96
N VAL A 157 33.15 -30.14 7.35
CA VAL A 157 31.71 -29.92 7.19
C VAL A 157 31.01 -29.89 8.55
N LEU A 158 31.29 -30.86 9.43
CA LEU A 158 30.72 -30.89 10.78
C LEU A 158 31.13 -29.66 11.61
N PHE A 159 32.38 -29.21 11.48
CA PHE A 159 32.86 -28.01 12.14
C PHE A 159 32.16 -26.75 11.61
N ALA A 160 32.00 -26.62 10.29
CA ALA A 160 31.28 -25.51 9.67
C ALA A 160 29.80 -25.48 10.08
N VAL A 161 29.13 -26.65 10.13
CA VAL A 161 27.75 -26.78 10.63
C VAL A 161 27.67 -26.41 12.10
N GLY A 162 28.60 -26.88 12.94
CA GLY A 162 28.67 -26.52 14.35
C GLY A 162 28.85 -25.00 14.58
N LEU A 163 29.70 -24.34 13.79
CA LEU A 163 29.86 -22.88 13.83
C LEU A 163 28.59 -22.16 13.37
N ALA A 164 27.94 -22.63 12.30
CA ALA A 164 26.69 -22.05 11.81
C ALA A 164 25.57 -22.18 12.87
N LEU A 165 25.44 -23.34 13.50
CA LEU A 165 24.46 -23.58 14.57
C LEU A 165 24.77 -22.74 15.81
N ARG A 166 26.05 -22.61 16.21
CA ARG A 166 26.45 -21.74 17.32
C ARG A 166 26.12 -20.27 17.04
N ASN A 167 26.44 -19.77 15.85
CA ASN A 167 26.11 -18.41 15.45
C ASN A 167 24.60 -18.18 15.40
N PHE A 168 23.84 -19.14 14.87
CA PHE A 168 22.38 -19.09 14.85
C PHE A 168 21.77 -19.09 16.26
N ALA A 169 22.27 -19.93 17.16
CA ALA A 169 21.83 -19.97 18.56
C ALA A 169 22.20 -18.67 19.30
N SER A 170 23.39 -18.11 19.06
CA SER A 170 23.80 -16.83 19.63
C SER A 170 22.92 -15.68 19.13
N LEU A 171 22.62 -15.63 17.84
CA LEU A 171 21.71 -14.62 17.26
C LEU A 171 20.30 -14.74 17.84
N ARG A 172 19.78 -15.97 18.00
CA ARG A 172 18.48 -16.23 18.65
C ARG A 172 18.45 -15.77 20.10
N LEU A 173 19.50 -16.06 20.87
CA LEU A 173 19.61 -15.67 22.28
C LEU A 173 19.76 -14.16 22.47
N SER A 174 20.57 -13.50 21.63
CA SER A 174 20.69 -12.04 21.63
C SER A 174 19.36 -11.36 21.30
N PHE A 175 18.55 -11.92 20.40
CA PHE A 175 17.23 -11.36 20.06
C PHE A 175 16.19 -11.56 21.18
N SER A 176 16.29 -12.63 21.98
CA SER A 176 15.30 -12.88 23.05
C SER A 176 15.55 -12.10 24.35
N LEU A 177 16.77 -11.63 24.63
CA LEU A 177 17.06 -10.97 25.92
C LEU A 177 16.89 -9.45 25.90
N GLU A 178 16.90 -8.82 24.71
CA GLU A 178 16.65 -7.38 24.54
C GLU A 178 15.16 -7.00 24.74
N SER A 179 14.25 -7.98 24.69
CA SER A 179 12.78 -7.80 24.68
C SER A 179 12.12 -7.58 26.05
N LEU A 180 12.87 -7.40 27.15
CA LEU A 180 12.29 -7.14 28.47
C LEU A 180 12.15 -5.65 28.82
N HIS A 181 12.48 -4.75 27.90
CA HIS A 181 12.03 -3.37 28.02
C HIS A 181 10.56 -3.34 27.60
N GLU A 182 9.64 -2.98 28.51
CA GLU A 182 8.28 -2.62 28.13
C GLU A 182 8.40 -1.39 27.22
N ASP A 183 8.39 -1.63 25.91
CA ASP A 183 8.34 -0.54 24.95
C ASP A 183 7.12 0.32 25.29
N PRO A 184 7.28 1.64 25.41
CA PRO A 184 6.15 2.52 25.68
C PRO A 184 5.10 2.28 24.59
N LEU A 185 3.85 2.09 25.02
CA LEU A 185 2.73 1.94 24.10
C LEU A 185 2.73 3.13 23.13
N PRO A 186 2.45 2.89 21.83
CA PRO A 186 2.37 4.00 20.90
C PRO A 186 1.29 4.99 21.34
N PRO A 187 1.45 6.28 21.05
CA PRO A 187 0.50 7.30 21.46
C PRO A 187 -0.85 7.04 20.82
N LEU A 188 -1.90 7.25 21.59
CA LEU A 188 -3.25 7.38 21.06
C LEU A 188 -3.49 8.86 20.70
N TYR A 189 -4.41 9.10 19.78
CA TYR A 189 -4.65 10.41 19.18
C TYR A 189 -5.96 11.04 19.69
N GLU A 190 -6.25 10.95 20.99
CA GLU A 190 -7.51 11.41 21.55
C GLU A 190 -7.70 12.92 21.43
N GLU A 191 -6.62 13.70 21.54
CA GLU A 191 -6.68 15.16 21.36
C GLU A 191 -7.10 15.54 19.95
N TYR A 192 -6.50 14.88 18.94
CA TYR A 192 -6.88 15.05 17.53
C TYR A 192 -8.31 14.59 17.29
N THR A 193 -8.72 13.45 17.85
CA THR A 193 -10.09 12.95 17.75
C THR A 193 -11.10 13.96 18.30
N ARG A 194 -10.78 14.59 19.44
CA ARG A 194 -11.64 15.62 20.06
C ARG A 194 -11.69 16.89 19.22
N ALA A 195 -10.55 17.32 18.67
CA ALA A 195 -10.48 18.48 17.79
C ALA A 195 -11.27 18.27 16.50
N GLU A 196 -11.11 17.11 15.86
CA GLU A 196 -11.84 16.69 14.65
C GLU A 196 -13.36 16.70 14.89
N ARG A 197 -13.83 16.17 16.03
CA ARG A 197 -15.26 16.22 16.39
C ARG A 197 -15.77 17.63 16.69
N ALA A 198 -14.90 18.55 17.08
CA ALA A 198 -15.24 19.93 17.42
C ALA A 198 -15.12 20.90 16.22
N LEU A 199 -14.94 20.38 15.00
CA LEU A 199 -14.85 21.21 13.80
C LEU A 199 -16.13 22.06 13.62
N PRO A 200 -16.01 23.34 13.20
CA PRO A 200 -17.15 24.26 13.16
C PRO A 200 -18.32 23.79 12.27
N GLN A 201 -18.03 23.05 11.20
CA GLN A 201 -19.04 22.48 10.29
C GLN A 201 -19.87 21.34 10.91
N HIS A 202 -19.46 20.80 12.07
CA HIS A 202 -20.23 19.79 12.80
C HIS A 202 -21.37 20.38 13.63
N ASN A 203 -21.90 21.52 13.19
CA ASN A 203 -23.11 22.11 13.76
C ASN A 203 -24.31 21.80 12.83
N PRO A 204 -25.28 20.99 13.28
CA PRO A 204 -26.40 20.56 12.45
C PRO A 204 -27.33 21.72 12.04
N ASP A 205 -27.31 22.84 12.76
CA ASP A 205 -28.19 23.99 12.54
C ASP A 205 -27.60 25.02 11.56
N LEU A 206 -26.45 24.71 10.93
CA LEU A 206 -25.87 25.57 9.90
C LEU A 206 -26.76 25.65 8.65
N PRO A 207 -26.77 26.80 7.96
CA PRO A 207 -27.46 26.92 6.69
C PRO A 207 -26.73 26.15 5.58
N LEU A 208 -27.40 25.99 4.44
CA LEU A 208 -26.77 25.50 3.21
C LEU A 208 -25.46 26.26 2.90
N PRO A 209 -24.41 25.56 2.42
CA PRO A 209 -24.41 24.15 2.00
C PRO A 209 -24.21 23.13 3.13
N GLU A 210 -24.04 23.56 4.38
CA GLU A 210 -23.76 22.71 5.54
C GLU A 210 -25.04 22.35 6.32
N GLY A 211 -24.87 21.81 7.54
CA GLY A 211 -25.98 21.46 8.44
C GLY A 211 -26.81 20.26 7.95
N ARG A 212 -27.97 20.05 8.57
CA ARG A 212 -28.87 18.91 8.24
C ARG A 212 -29.35 18.90 6.79
N SER A 213 -29.36 20.05 6.13
CA SER A 213 -29.75 20.19 4.72
C SER A 213 -28.60 20.00 3.72
N GLY A 214 -27.37 19.85 4.20
CA GLY A 214 -26.20 19.66 3.35
C GLY A 214 -26.25 18.35 2.57
N LYS A 215 -25.52 18.29 1.45
CA LYS A 215 -25.34 17.06 0.68
C LYS A 215 -24.06 16.37 1.13
N TYR A 216 -24.14 15.07 1.41
CA TYR A 216 -23.05 14.27 1.98
C TYR A 216 -22.86 12.98 1.19
N ILE A 217 -21.62 12.50 1.17
CA ILE A 217 -21.28 11.15 0.71
C ILE A 217 -20.35 10.47 1.70
N ALA A 218 -20.82 9.36 2.27
CA ALA A 218 -20.03 8.47 3.12
C ALA A 218 -19.62 7.22 2.36
N MET A 219 -18.33 6.92 2.35
CA MET A 219 -17.77 5.74 1.69
C MET A 219 -17.34 4.75 2.78
N GLU A 220 -18.19 3.80 3.12
CA GLU A 220 -17.89 2.81 4.18
C GLU A 220 -16.95 1.70 3.71
N ASN A 221 -16.74 1.61 2.39
CA ASN A 221 -15.86 0.67 1.72
C ASN A 221 -14.40 1.17 1.62
N ILE A 222 -13.95 2.05 2.51
CA ILE A 222 -12.53 2.50 2.57
C ILE A 222 -11.56 1.35 2.86
N VAL A 223 -10.32 1.48 2.37
CA VAL A 223 -9.26 0.50 2.64
C VAL A 223 -8.93 0.40 4.13
N VAL A 224 -8.88 -0.84 4.60
CA VAL A 224 -8.47 -1.22 5.96
C VAL A 224 -7.39 -2.29 5.86
N MET A 225 -6.60 -2.46 6.91
CA MET A 225 -5.47 -3.42 6.93
C MET A 225 -4.43 -3.20 5.81
N ALA A 226 -4.40 -2.03 5.19
CA ALA A 226 -3.39 -1.63 4.22
C ALA A 226 -2.58 -0.47 4.77
N GLY A 227 -1.34 -0.33 4.29
CA GLY A 227 -0.48 0.78 4.68
C GLY A 227 -1.07 2.15 4.34
N TRP A 228 -0.69 3.16 5.13
CA TRP A 228 -1.14 4.55 4.98
C TRP A 228 -1.03 5.09 3.54
N GLY A 229 0.03 4.73 2.81
CA GLY A 229 0.20 5.18 1.42
C GLY A 229 -0.93 4.75 0.47
N ASN A 230 -1.52 3.57 0.68
CA ASN A 230 -2.69 3.13 -0.11
C ASN A 230 -3.95 3.86 0.34
N ALA A 231 -4.14 4.00 1.66
CA ALA A 231 -5.28 4.70 2.23
C ALA A 231 -5.32 6.18 1.83
N LEU A 232 -4.18 6.86 1.84
CA LEU A 232 -4.06 8.25 1.41
C LEU A 232 -4.44 8.42 -0.06
N GLN A 233 -4.00 7.51 -0.94
CA GLN A 233 -4.31 7.58 -2.37
C GLN A 233 -5.81 7.38 -2.65
N GLU A 234 -6.46 6.44 -1.95
CA GLU A 234 -7.91 6.26 -2.02
C GLU A 234 -8.64 7.49 -1.45
N LEU A 235 -8.27 7.93 -0.25
CA LEU A 235 -8.84 9.10 0.43
C LEU A 235 -8.85 10.36 -0.48
N LEU A 236 -7.74 10.64 -1.17
CA LEU A 236 -7.64 11.81 -2.04
C LEU A 236 -8.53 11.70 -3.28
N LEU A 237 -8.67 10.52 -3.88
CA LEU A 237 -9.56 10.32 -5.02
C LEU A 237 -11.03 10.35 -4.60
N ASP A 238 -11.35 9.74 -3.47
CA ASP A 238 -12.69 9.75 -2.88
C ASP A 238 -13.15 11.17 -2.54
N ALA A 239 -12.29 11.95 -1.88
CA ALA A 239 -12.53 13.36 -1.61
C ALA A 239 -12.64 14.19 -2.90
N HIS A 240 -11.89 13.84 -3.95
CA HIS A 240 -12.01 14.49 -5.26
C HIS A 240 -13.36 14.20 -5.93
N VAL A 241 -13.88 12.97 -5.83
CA VAL A 241 -15.23 12.62 -6.32
C VAL A 241 -16.31 13.36 -5.54
N ALA A 242 -16.19 13.44 -4.21
CA ALA A 242 -17.11 14.20 -3.36
C ALA A 242 -17.12 15.69 -3.76
N TYR A 243 -15.95 16.30 -3.89
CA TYR A 243 -15.77 17.67 -4.37
C TYR A 243 -16.44 17.90 -5.74
N ARG A 244 -16.16 17.03 -6.72
CA ARG A 244 -16.73 17.16 -8.08
C ARG A 244 -18.24 16.98 -8.13
N SER A 245 -18.81 16.14 -7.27
CA SER A 245 -20.26 15.92 -7.14
C SER A 245 -20.95 16.94 -6.22
N LYS A 246 -20.22 17.97 -5.73
CA LYS A 246 -20.72 19.01 -4.82
C LYS A 246 -21.36 18.42 -3.56
N ARG A 247 -20.75 17.36 -3.03
CA ARG A 247 -21.12 16.71 -1.77
C ARG A 247 -19.98 16.88 -0.77
N SER A 248 -20.33 17.02 0.50
CA SER A 248 -19.39 16.98 1.60
C SER A 248 -18.80 15.58 1.66
N PHE A 249 -17.47 15.53 1.65
CA PHE A 249 -16.75 14.31 1.88
C PHE A 249 -16.88 13.91 3.35
N VAL A 250 -17.38 12.70 3.61
CA VAL A 250 -17.44 12.17 4.98
C VAL A 250 -16.18 11.36 5.22
N PHE A 251 -15.23 11.92 5.96
CA PHE A 251 -13.98 11.24 6.26
C PHE A 251 -14.13 10.30 7.46
N HIS A 252 -13.29 9.27 7.45
CA HIS A 252 -13.18 8.28 8.50
C HIS A 252 -11.75 8.29 9.04
N PRO A 253 -11.53 8.01 10.34
CA PRO A 253 -10.17 7.81 10.83
C PRO A 253 -9.51 6.67 10.07
N TYR A 254 -8.22 6.83 9.75
CA TYR A 254 -7.42 5.73 9.20
C TYR A 254 -7.43 4.57 10.20
N THR A 255 -7.96 3.43 9.77
CA THR A 255 -8.23 2.30 10.66
C THR A 255 -7.54 1.04 10.16
N TRP A 256 -6.59 0.54 10.95
CA TRP A 256 -5.91 -0.72 10.66
C TRP A 256 -6.81 -1.92 10.99
N ASN A 257 -7.52 -1.86 12.13
CA ASN A 257 -8.41 -2.92 12.60
C ASN A 257 -9.72 -2.33 13.14
N ASN A 258 -10.83 -2.98 12.81
CA ASN A 258 -12.19 -2.52 13.09
C ASN A 258 -12.84 -3.21 14.30
N ASP A 259 -12.11 -4.02 15.06
CA ASP A 259 -12.62 -4.75 16.22
C ASP A 259 -12.85 -3.87 17.48
N GLY A 260 -12.51 -2.57 17.41
CA GLY A 260 -12.65 -1.64 18.52
C GLY A 260 -11.46 -1.61 19.49
N SER A 261 -10.40 -2.38 19.23
CA SER A 261 -9.13 -2.27 19.96
C SER A 261 -8.49 -0.90 19.77
N ASN A 262 -7.75 -0.44 20.79
CA ASN A 262 -6.94 0.79 20.68
C ASN A 262 -5.61 0.54 19.94
N TYR A 263 -5.11 -0.69 19.97
CA TYR A 263 -3.84 -1.10 19.38
C TYR A 263 -4.00 -2.36 18.54
N THR A 264 -3.23 -2.44 17.45
CA THR A 264 -3.10 -3.66 16.64
C THR A 264 -1.63 -4.00 16.46
N GLY A 265 -1.33 -5.30 16.38
CA GLY A 265 0.03 -5.77 16.03
C GLY A 265 0.33 -5.59 14.54
N TYR A 266 1.51 -5.08 14.25
CA TYR A 266 2.09 -5.00 12.91
C TYR A 266 3.54 -5.49 12.93
N GLY A 267 3.77 -6.73 12.50
CA GLY A 267 5.05 -7.40 12.70
C GLY A 267 5.33 -7.61 14.19
N ASP A 268 6.49 -7.14 14.65
CA ASP A 268 6.92 -7.24 16.05
C ASP A 268 6.56 -6.00 16.89
N HIS A 269 5.77 -5.06 16.35
CA HIS A 269 5.43 -3.80 17.00
C HIS A 269 3.91 -3.63 17.16
N LEU A 270 3.51 -2.88 18.19
CA LEU A 270 2.15 -2.36 18.31
C LEU A 270 2.04 -1.03 17.54
N ILE A 271 0.91 -0.84 16.87
CA ILE A 271 0.50 0.42 16.27
C ILE A 271 -0.88 0.82 16.79
N PRO A 272 -1.24 2.11 16.82
CA PRO A 272 -2.61 2.52 17.08
C PRO A 272 -3.55 1.91 16.03
N SER A 273 -4.67 1.34 16.46
CA SER A 273 -5.65 0.75 15.55
C SER A 273 -6.37 1.81 14.71
N LYS A 274 -6.44 3.04 15.23
CA LYS A 274 -7.13 4.18 14.62
C LYS A 274 -6.30 5.44 14.75
N VAL A 275 -6.20 6.20 13.66
CA VAL A 275 -5.54 7.50 13.61
C VAL A 275 -6.52 8.49 12.95
N PRO A 276 -6.94 9.56 13.65
CA PRO A 276 -7.77 10.63 13.07
C PRO A 276 -7.12 11.23 11.83
N ILE A 277 -7.92 11.64 10.84
CA ILE A 277 -7.38 12.19 9.59
C ILE A 277 -6.64 13.49 9.85
N THR A 278 -7.14 14.31 10.79
CA THR A 278 -6.50 15.56 11.24
C THR A 278 -5.12 15.37 11.88
N ALA A 279 -4.75 14.14 12.28
CA ALA A 279 -3.40 13.84 12.76
C ALA A 279 -2.41 13.56 11.61
N LEU A 280 -2.92 13.31 10.39
CA LEU A 280 -2.14 12.90 9.23
C LEU A 280 -2.15 13.94 8.11
N LEU A 281 -3.26 14.67 7.94
CA LEU A 281 -3.50 15.63 6.87
C LEU A 281 -4.22 16.86 7.41
N ALA A 282 -4.03 18.00 6.75
CA ALA A 282 -4.85 19.19 6.91
C ALA A 282 -5.61 19.46 5.61
N GLY A 283 -6.26 20.62 5.51
CA GLY A 283 -6.90 21.05 4.28
C GLY A 283 -8.33 20.57 4.09
N PRO A 284 -8.93 20.83 2.92
CA PRO A 284 -10.34 20.53 2.66
C PRO A 284 -10.70 19.05 2.84
N VAL A 285 -9.76 18.13 2.62
CA VAL A 285 -9.97 16.69 2.85
C VAL A 285 -10.19 16.35 4.34
N ALA A 286 -9.63 17.16 5.25
CA ALA A 286 -9.73 17.03 6.69
C ALA A 286 -10.72 18.04 7.33
N GLY A 287 -11.48 18.77 6.50
CA GLY A 287 -12.54 19.67 6.96
C GLY A 287 -12.18 21.16 7.01
N ASP A 288 -11.01 21.57 6.51
CA ASP A 288 -10.74 23.01 6.33
C ASP A 288 -11.62 23.62 5.23
N ALA A 289 -11.70 24.95 5.21
CA ALA A 289 -12.46 25.68 4.20
C ALA A 289 -11.85 25.51 2.79
N PHE A 290 -12.71 25.45 1.79
CA PHE A 290 -12.27 25.59 0.40
C PHE A 290 -11.79 27.03 0.15
N PRO A 291 -10.78 27.24 -0.72
CA PRO A 291 -10.20 28.56 -0.98
C PRO A 291 -11.17 29.55 -1.65
N ARG A 292 -12.27 29.06 -2.21
CA ARG A 292 -13.27 29.83 -2.95
C ARG A 292 -14.59 29.81 -2.21
N GLU A 293 -14.88 30.90 -1.52
CA GLU A 293 -16.12 31.06 -0.73
C GLU A 293 -17.39 31.09 -1.59
N ASP A 294 -17.25 31.36 -2.90
CA ASP A 294 -18.37 31.41 -3.85
C ASP A 294 -18.87 30.03 -4.28
N GLU A 295 -18.08 28.98 -4.05
CA GLU A 295 -18.47 27.61 -4.34
C GLU A 295 -19.31 27.05 -3.18
N GLN A 296 -20.60 26.76 -3.44
CA GLN A 296 -21.53 26.15 -2.47
C GLN A 296 -21.19 24.67 -2.22
N ILE A 297 -19.95 24.38 -1.82
CA ILE A 297 -19.44 23.05 -1.54
C ILE A 297 -19.28 22.93 -0.02
N PRO A 298 -20.01 22.03 0.65
CA PRO A 298 -19.89 21.87 2.08
C PRO A 298 -18.54 21.28 2.47
N ARG A 299 -17.97 21.74 3.59
CA ARG A 299 -16.70 21.23 4.13
C ARG A 299 -16.83 19.74 4.47
N ALA A 300 -15.71 19.03 4.43
CA ALA A 300 -15.67 17.64 4.84
C ALA A 300 -16.03 17.48 6.32
N VAL A 301 -16.72 16.40 6.66
CA VAL A 301 -17.22 16.13 8.02
C VAL A 301 -16.79 14.74 8.48
N ASP A 302 -16.71 14.55 9.79
CA ASP A 302 -16.43 13.22 10.34
C ASP A 302 -17.67 12.33 10.28
N LYS A 303 -17.42 11.02 10.25
CA LYS A 303 -18.48 10.02 10.17
C LYS A 303 -19.52 10.12 11.30
N THR A 304 -19.12 10.48 12.51
CA THR A 304 -20.04 10.61 13.64
C THR A 304 -21.09 11.70 13.39
N TYR A 305 -20.65 12.85 12.86
CA TYR A 305 -21.56 13.94 12.50
C TYR A 305 -22.49 13.52 11.35
N PHE A 306 -21.96 12.87 10.32
CA PHE A 306 -22.80 12.31 9.23
C PHE A 306 -23.90 11.40 9.77
N ASP A 307 -23.57 10.47 10.67
CA ASP A 307 -24.55 9.55 11.27
C ASP A 307 -25.65 10.28 12.07
N GLU A 308 -25.34 11.44 12.64
CA GLU A 308 -26.31 12.28 13.35
C GLU A 308 -27.28 12.99 12.39
N VAL A 309 -26.77 13.56 11.30
CA VAL A 309 -27.58 14.36 10.36
C VAL A 309 -28.25 13.53 9.27
N CYS A 310 -27.73 12.33 9.01
CA CYS A 310 -28.19 11.40 7.97
C CYS A 310 -28.59 10.02 8.55
N PRO A 311 -29.63 9.91 9.40
CA PRO A 311 -30.01 8.63 10.02
C PRO A 311 -30.56 7.58 9.02
N HIS A 312 -30.97 8.02 7.83
CA HIS A 312 -31.55 7.18 6.78
C HIS A 312 -30.93 7.54 5.41
N PRO A 313 -29.63 7.25 5.19
CA PRO A 313 -28.98 7.59 3.94
C PRO A 313 -29.45 6.67 2.82
N THR A 314 -29.39 7.17 1.58
CA THR A 314 -29.57 6.32 0.39
C THR A 314 -28.34 5.48 0.20
N VAL A 315 -28.51 4.17 0.39
CA VAL A 315 -27.44 3.18 0.31
C VAL A 315 -27.28 2.72 -1.14
N ILE A 316 -26.08 2.83 -1.67
CA ILE A 316 -25.74 2.36 -3.03
C ILE A 316 -24.54 1.41 -2.98
N SER A 317 -24.47 0.50 -3.95
CA SER A 317 -23.32 -0.39 -4.12
C SER A 317 -22.33 0.18 -5.13
N SER A 318 -21.02 -0.03 -4.95
CA SER A 318 -20.04 0.30 -5.99
C SER A 318 -20.26 -0.46 -7.28
N HIS A 319 -20.90 -1.63 -7.21
CA HIS A 319 -21.28 -2.44 -8.37
C HIS A 319 -22.31 -1.74 -9.27
N ASP A 320 -23.07 -0.78 -8.76
CA ASP A 320 -24.01 0.02 -9.56
C ASP A 320 -23.30 0.92 -10.58
N VAL A 321 -22.02 1.20 -10.34
CA VAL A 321 -21.15 2.00 -11.24
C VAL A 321 -20.16 1.08 -11.95
N SER A 322 -19.44 0.23 -11.20
CA SER A 322 -18.30 -0.51 -11.73
C SER A 322 -18.68 -1.64 -12.69
N ASN A 323 -19.85 -2.28 -12.56
CA ASN A 323 -20.24 -3.42 -13.40
C ASN A 323 -20.45 -3.07 -14.88
N TYR A 324 -20.70 -1.80 -15.19
CA TYR A 324 -20.90 -1.32 -16.57
C TYR A 324 -19.61 -0.81 -17.22
N LEU A 325 -18.51 -0.78 -16.47
CA LEU A 325 -17.21 -0.29 -16.91
C LEU A 325 -16.25 -1.46 -17.18
N PRO A 326 -15.30 -1.31 -18.13
CA PRO A 326 -14.22 -2.27 -18.29
C PRO A 326 -13.38 -2.40 -17.00
N GLY A 327 -12.87 -3.60 -16.69
CA GLY A 327 -12.07 -3.82 -15.48
C GLY A 327 -10.75 -3.02 -15.43
N ASP A 328 -10.24 -2.61 -16.59
CA ASP A 328 -9.06 -1.76 -16.77
C ASP A 328 -9.40 -0.27 -17.01
N VAL A 329 -10.63 0.15 -16.66
CA VAL A 329 -11.08 1.54 -16.80
C VAL A 329 -10.08 2.52 -16.17
N PRO A 330 -9.70 3.60 -16.88
CA PRO A 330 -8.92 4.69 -16.32
C PRO A 330 -9.61 5.41 -15.16
N ALA A 331 -8.82 5.95 -14.23
CA ALA A 331 -9.31 6.58 -13.01
C ALA A 331 -10.17 7.83 -13.27
N ASP A 332 -9.90 8.60 -14.33
CA ASP A 332 -10.70 9.76 -14.73
C ASP A 332 -12.11 9.34 -15.14
N LYS A 333 -12.23 8.27 -15.93
CA LYS A 333 -13.52 7.73 -16.37
C LYS A 333 -14.30 7.10 -15.24
N LEU A 334 -13.61 6.44 -14.32
CA LEU A 334 -14.25 5.92 -13.11
C LEU A 334 -14.77 7.05 -12.21
N ALA A 335 -13.98 8.11 -12.01
CA ALA A 335 -14.40 9.30 -11.27
C ALA A 335 -15.59 10.01 -11.95
N ASP A 336 -15.55 10.17 -13.28
CA ASP A 336 -16.66 10.76 -14.06
C ASP A 336 -17.97 9.94 -13.89
N ALA A 337 -17.89 8.62 -13.97
CA ALA A 337 -19.05 7.75 -13.80
C ALA A 337 -19.64 7.81 -12.37
N TRP A 338 -18.78 7.93 -11.35
CA TRP A 338 -19.22 8.16 -9.98
C TRP A 338 -19.89 9.51 -9.80
N VAL A 339 -19.32 10.59 -10.36
CA VAL A 339 -19.94 11.92 -10.31
C VAL A 339 -21.31 11.90 -10.99
N GLU A 340 -21.43 11.30 -12.17
CA GLU A 340 -22.69 11.15 -12.89
C GLU A 340 -23.73 10.37 -12.06
N LYS A 341 -23.32 9.26 -11.44
CA LYS A 341 -24.19 8.48 -10.55
C LYS A 341 -24.67 9.30 -9.36
N LEU A 342 -23.78 10.05 -8.71
CA LEU A 342 -24.11 10.85 -7.53
C LEU A 342 -24.99 12.07 -7.86
N ASP A 343 -24.82 12.65 -9.04
CA ASP A 343 -25.67 13.73 -9.55
C ASP A 343 -27.08 13.23 -9.90
N SER A 344 -27.24 11.95 -10.23
CA SER A 344 -28.55 11.33 -10.48
C SER A 344 -29.38 11.07 -9.21
N ILE A 345 -28.76 11.18 -8.02
CA ILE A 345 -29.41 10.93 -6.73
C ILE A 345 -29.88 12.26 -6.12
N GLU A 346 -31.19 12.44 -5.99
CA GLU A 346 -31.77 13.65 -5.40
C GLU A 346 -31.50 13.76 -3.90
N ASP A 347 -31.37 12.62 -3.20
CA ASP A 347 -31.17 12.58 -1.76
C ASP A 347 -29.87 13.28 -1.32
N ASN A 348 -29.98 13.97 -0.20
CA ASN A 348 -28.87 14.69 0.42
C ASN A 348 -27.80 13.74 0.94
N CYS A 349 -28.21 12.63 1.55
CA CYS A 349 -27.32 11.69 2.22
C CYS A 349 -27.12 10.43 1.38
N VAL A 350 -25.90 10.17 0.93
CA VAL A 350 -25.53 8.94 0.21
C VAL A 350 -24.52 8.15 1.03
N LEU A 351 -24.72 6.85 1.14
CA LEU A 351 -23.79 5.93 1.78
C LEU A 351 -23.41 4.82 0.79
N ILE A 352 -22.12 4.61 0.57
CA ILE A 352 -21.61 3.47 -0.19
C ILE A 352 -21.47 2.31 0.79
N ASP A 353 -22.22 1.22 0.56
CA ASP A 353 -22.24 0.09 1.49
C ASP A 353 -20.90 -0.65 1.50
N ARG A 354 -20.39 -0.98 2.69
CA ARG A 354 -19.16 -1.77 2.84
C ARG A 354 -19.33 -3.24 2.48
N ASN A 355 -20.53 -3.81 2.68
CA ASN A 355 -20.72 -5.26 2.61
C ASN A 355 -20.96 -5.77 1.19
N THR A 356 -21.56 -4.94 0.34
CA THR A 356 -21.92 -5.26 -1.04
C THR A 356 -21.10 -4.51 -2.07
N SER A 357 -20.06 -3.77 -1.66
CA SER A 357 -19.24 -2.95 -2.57
C SER A 357 -17.77 -3.30 -2.46
N ASP A 358 -17.11 -3.31 -3.61
CA ASP A 358 -15.65 -3.12 -3.68
C ASP A 358 -15.29 -1.65 -3.45
N HIS A 359 -14.03 -1.35 -3.15
CA HIS A 359 -13.46 0.01 -3.12
C HIS A 359 -13.88 0.83 -4.36
N LEU A 360 -14.18 2.11 -4.18
CA LEU A 360 -14.46 3.04 -5.28
C LEU A 360 -13.31 3.02 -6.29
N PHE A 361 -12.09 3.14 -5.76
CA PHE A 361 -10.85 3.01 -6.48
C PHE A 361 -10.07 1.81 -5.93
N SER A 362 -10.09 0.70 -6.67
CA SER A 362 -9.30 -0.47 -6.30
C SER A 362 -7.82 -0.10 -6.18
N PHE A 363 -7.13 -0.57 -5.14
CA PHE A 363 -5.71 -0.26 -4.92
C PHE A 363 -4.80 -0.65 -6.10
N TRP A 364 -5.23 -1.58 -6.96
CA TRP A 364 -4.53 -1.93 -8.19
C TRP A 364 -4.42 -0.77 -9.19
N ILE A 365 -5.35 0.19 -9.15
CA ILE A 365 -5.33 1.35 -10.04
C ILE A 365 -4.09 2.21 -9.81
N PHE A 366 -3.63 2.29 -8.56
CA PHE A 366 -2.46 3.08 -8.16
C PHE A 366 -1.15 2.48 -8.65
N GLY A 367 -1.12 1.17 -8.87
CA GLY A 367 0.04 0.45 -9.43
C GLY A 367 0.12 0.49 -10.96
N ASP A 368 -0.93 0.95 -11.65
CA ASP A 368 -0.99 0.99 -13.11
C ASP A 368 -0.96 2.44 -13.63
N ALA A 369 0.22 2.85 -14.12
CA ALA A 369 0.43 4.18 -14.69
C ALA A 369 -0.60 4.54 -15.76
N LYS A 370 -1.03 3.59 -16.60
CA LYS A 370 -2.01 3.87 -17.68
C LYS A 370 -3.38 4.20 -17.12
N ARG A 371 -3.73 3.66 -15.95
CA ARG A 371 -5.02 3.87 -15.32
C ARG A 371 -5.03 5.11 -14.44
N ILE A 372 -3.96 5.40 -13.71
CA ILE A 372 -3.91 6.57 -12.81
C ILE A 372 -3.53 7.87 -13.52
N GLN A 373 -2.64 7.84 -14.51
CA GLN A 373 -2.17 9.07 -15.16
C GLN A 373 -3.29 9.94 -15.76
N PRO A 374 -4.36 9.38 -16.37
CA PRO A 374 -5.43 10.21 -16.96
C PRO A 374 -6.19 11.10 -15.97
N VAL A 375 -6.32 10.73 -14.68
CA VAL A 375 -7.00 11.58 -13.68
C VAL A 375 -6.12 12.71 -13.16
N TRP A 376 -4.79 12.56 -13.29
CA TRP A 376 -3.82 13.48 -12.69
C TRP A 376 -4.05 14.95 -13.05
N PRO A 377 -4.28 15.36 -14.32
CA PRO A 377 -4.47 16.78 -14.64
C PRO A 377 -5.63 17.45 -13.88
N GLN A 378 -6.70 16.70 -13.60
CA GLN A 378 -7.86 17.21 -12.86
C GLN A 378 -7.63 17.14 -11.34
N LEU A 379 -7.05 16.04 -10.87
CA LEU A 379 -6.76 15.82 -9.45
C LEU A 379 -5.73 16.83 -8.93
N SER A 380 -4.62 17.04 -9.66
CA SER A 380 -3.54 17.96 -9.25
C SER A 380 -3.97 19.43 -9.24
N ALA A 381 -5.03 19.77 -9.98
CA ALA A 381 -5.63 21.10 -9.98
C ALA A 381 -6.75 21.27 -8.95
N SER A 382 -7.18 20.18 -8.30
CA SER A 382 -8.27 20.19 -7.34
C SER A 382 -7.85 20.88 -6.02
N PRO A 383 -8.75 21.61 -5.34
CA PRO A 383 -8.52 22.09 -3.98
C PRO A 383 -8.12 20.99 -3.00
N ILE A 384 -8.58 19.75 -3.23
CA ILE A 384 -8.23 18.57 -2.43
C ILE A 384 -6.71 18.33 -2.37
N VAL A 385 -5.99 18.58 -3.47
CA VAL A 385 -4.52 18.37 -3.53
C VAL A 385 -3.75 19.68 -3.41
N THR A 386 -4.32 20.81 -3.83
CA THR A 386 -3.61 22.09 -3.81
C THR A 386 -3.61 22.79 -2.45
N HIS A 387 -4.47 22.35 -1.52
CA HIS A 387 -4.66 22.97 -0.20
C HIS A 387 -4.62 21.94 0.95
N PHE A 388 -3.81 20.88 0.86
CA PHE A 388 -3.65 19.85 1.91
C PHE A 388 -2.64 20.21 3.01
#